data_AF-A0A2E8HFL4-F1
#
_entry.id   AF-A0A2E8HFL4-F1
#
_cell.length_a   1.000
_cell.length_b   1.000
_cell.length_c   1.000
_cell.angle_alpha   90.00
_cell.angle_beta   90.00
_cell.angle_gamma   90.00
#
_symmetry.space_group_name_H-M   'P 1'
#
loop_
_entity.id
_entity.type
_entity.pdbx_description
1 polymer ?
#
loop_
_entity_poly.entity_id
_entity_poly.type
_entity_poly.pdbx_seq_one_letter_code
_entity_poly.pdbx_strand_id
1 'polypeptide(L)'
;MTGCPATHVRISGLTLTELASYHLSTKRELTWSSKRGQGKRKPRERRRQPRPNRPQRHLREHDCMVNPEEAAFLVFAAIAIGGAIGCVYARRVAHSLLSLMMTFLAVAGVFILAEAEMLAAVQILVYLGSVMLVVQFGVMLTRRQIQEGDIE
;
A
#
# COMPACT_ATOMS: atom_id res chain seq x y z
N MET A 1 51.41 2.05 17.62
CA MET A 1 51.34 3.04 16.53
C MET A 1 50.61 2.40 15.37
N THR A 2 49.56 3.08 14.94
CA THR A 2 48.42 2.60 14.16
C THR A 2 48.78 2.08 12.78
N GLY A 3 48.46 0.81 12.52
CA GLY A 3 48.29 0.28 11.16
C GLY A 3 46.83 0.40 10.75
N CYS A 4 46.58 1.04 9.61
CA CYS A 4 45.35 0.88 8.81
C CYS A 4 45.75 0.96 7.34
N PRO A 5 45.66 -0.16 6.61
CA PRO A 5 45.21 -0.10 5.23
C PRO A 5 44.19 -1.22 4.97
N ALA A 6 42.97 -0.87 4.56
CA ALA A 6 42.12 -1.75 3.73
C ALA A 6 40.82 -1.02 3.38
N THR A 7 40.81 -0.50 2.16
CA THR A 7 39.66 -0.24 1.32
C THR A 7 38.70 -1.44 1.33
N HIS A 8 37.41 -1.24 1.58
CA HIS A 8 36.39 -2.20 1.13
C HIS A 8 35.18 -1.47 0.57
N VAL A 9 35.19 -1.36 -0.75
CA VAL A 9 34.04 -1.06 -1.60
C VAL A 9 33.01 -2.17 -1.42
N ARG A 10 31.72 -1.83 -1.33
CA ARG A 10 30.64 -2.78 -1.57
C ARG A 10 29.45 -2.08 -2.23
N ILE A 11 29.39 -2.22 -3.55
CA ILE A 11 28.24 -1.93 -4.42
C ILE A 11 27.61 -3.29 -4.76
N SER A 12 26.28 -3.36 -4.67
CA SER A 12 25.37 -4.37 -5.23
C SER A 12 25.39 -5.81 -4.66
N GLY A 13 24.22 -6.24 -4.17
CA GLY A 13 23.96 -7.61 -3.73
C GLY A 13 22.49 -7.82 -3.39
N LEU A 14 21.59 -7.59 -4.35
CA LEU A 14 20.22 -8.07 -4.27
C LEU A 14 20.20 -9.55 -4.71
N THR A 15 19.94 -10.48 -3.79
CA THR A 15 19.54 -11.86 -4.13
C THR A 15 18.42 -12.34 -3.20
N LEU A 16 17.18 -12.07 -3.62
CA LEU A 16 16.16 -13.10 -3.90
C LEU A 16 15.84 -14.14 -2.79
N THR A 17 15.89 -13.78 -1.50
CA THR A 17 15.61 -14.76 -0.42
C THR A 17 14.57 -14.39 0.64
N GLU A 18 14.09 -13.14 0.75
CA GLU A 18 13.10 -12.77 1.80
C GLU A 18 11.73 -12.31 1.23
N LEU A 19 11.38 -12.80 0.05
CA LEU A 19 9.97 -12.88 -0.40
C LEU A 19 9.18 -13.96 0.37
N ALA A 20 9.83 -14.70 1.28
CA ALA A 20 9.23 -15.71 2.16
C ALA A 20 8.72 -15.16 3.51
N SER A 21 9.12 -13.94 3.91
CA SER A 21 8.76 -13.38 5.22
C SER A 21 7.37 -12.71 5.28
N TYR A 22 6.69 -12.54 4.16
CA TYR A 22 5.31 -12.06 4.13
C TYR A 22 4.28 -13.07 4.65
N HIS A 23 4.65 -14.33 4.88
CA HIS A 23 3.68 -15.40 5.14
C HIS A 23 3.74 -16.05 6.54
N LEU A 24 4.66 -15.68 7.43
CA LEU A 24 4.88 -16.51 8.63
C LEU A 24 5.41 -15.80 9.90
N SER A 25 4.83 -14.67 10.32
CA SER A 25 5.07 -14.16 11.69
C SER A 25 3.84 -13.50 12.32
N THR A 26 2.70 -14.17 12.18
CA THR A 26 1.51 -14.01 13.04
C THR A 26 1.24 -15.37 13.65
N LYS A 27 2.06 -15.81 14.60
CA LYS A 27 1.70 -16.84 15.58
C LYS A 27 2.88 -17.21 16.47
N ARG A 28 2.61 -17.23 17.79
CA ARG A 28 3.40 -17.88 18.87
C ARG A 28 4.62 -17.02 19.25
N GLU A 29 4.95 -16.67 20.48
CA GLU A 29 4.68 -17.06 21.87
C GLU A 29 5.07 -15.80 22.70
N LEU A 30 4.59 -15.48 23.89
CA LEU A 30 4.96 -16.08 25.17
C LEU A 30 4.17 -15.29 26.23
N THR A 31 3.16 -15.88 26.86
CA THR A 31 3.26 -16.43 28.23
C THR A 31 3.77 -15.43 29.28
N TRP A 32 2.98 -14.41 29.56
CA TRP A 32 2.88 -13.80 30.90
C TRP A 32 1.39 -13.61 31.19
N SER A 33 0.84 -13.87 32.36
CA SER A 33 1.29 -14.58 33.54
C SER A 33 0.01 -14.77 34.34
N SER A 34 -0.41 -16.02 34.45
CA SER A 34 -1.48 -16.43 35.34
C SER A 34 -0.91 -16.53 36.74
N LYS A 35 -1.46 -15.73 37.68
CA LYS A 35 -1.66 -16.01 39.12
C LYS A 35 -1.42 -14.79 40.01
N ARG A 36 -2.51 -14.19 40.52
CA ARG A 36 -2.96 -14.33 41.92
C ARG A 36 -4.03 -13.29 42.29
N GLY A 37 -5.21 -13.82 42.64
CA GLY A 37 -5.99 -13.44 43.82
C GLY A 37 -6.46 -11.99 43.96
N GLN A 38 -7.77 -11.80 43.87
CA GLN A 38 -8.49 -11.24 45.01
C GLN A 38 -9.98 -11.60 44.92
N GLY A 39 -10.42 -12.41 45.88
CA GLY A 39 -11.84 -12.60 46.14
C GLY A 39 -12.39 -11.40 46.87
N LYS A 40 -13.56 -10.91 46.43
CA LYS A 40 -14.48 -10.15 47.28
C LYS A 40 -15.94 -10.49 46.92
N ARG A 41 -16.53 -11.29 47.80
CA ARG A 41 -17.90 -11.24 48.36
C ARG A 41 -19.05 -10.76 47.45
N LYS A 42 -19.98 -11.68 47.17
CA LYS A 42 -21.31 -11.42 46.58
C LYS A 42 -22.34 -11.03 47.66
N PRO A 43 -23.16 -10.00 47.44
CA PRO A 43 -24.53 -9.99 47.93
C PRO A 43 -25.50 -10.42 46.82
N ARG A 44 -26.50 -11.21 47.21
CA ARG A 44 -27.63 -11.64 46.39
C ARG A 44 -28.64 -10.49 46.29
N GLU A 45 -28.63 -9.74 45.20
CA GLU A 45 -29.71 -8.82 44.85
C GLU A 45 -30.60 -9.49 43.79
N ARG A 46 -31.77 -9.98 44.22
CA ARG A 46 -32.78 -10.60 43.36
C ARG A 46 -34.04 -9.75 43.43
N ARG A 47 -34.20 -8.81 42.49
CA ARG A 47 -35.47 -8.48 41.79
C ARG A 47 -35.42 -7.09 41.15
N ARG A 48 -35.42 -7.08 39.81
CA ARG A 48 -36.43 -6.45 38.91
C ARG A 48 -35.78 -6.16 37.56
N GLN A 49 -35.92 -7.11 36.63
CA GLN A 49 -36.08 -6.76 35.21
C GLN A 49 -37.58 -6.68 34.97
N PRO A 50 -38.07 -5.57 34.41
CA PRO A 50 -38.40 -5.62 32.99
C PRO A 50 -38.19 -4.28 32.26
N ARG A 51 -37.44 -4.34 31.16
CA ARG A 51 -37.85 -3.89 29.81
C ARG A 51 -36.65 -4.00 28.86
N PRO A 52 -36.70 -4.84 27.82
CA PRO A 52 -35.71 -4.77 26.76
C PRO A 52 -36.03 -3.50 25.97
N ASN A 53 -35.25 -2.45 26.17
CA ASN A 53 -35.32 -1.29 25.31
C ASN A 53 -34.63 -1.65 23.98
N ARG A 54 -35.41 -2.12 22.99
CA ARG A 54 -35.05 -2.02 21.56
C ARG A 54 -35.76 -0.76 21.06
N PRO A 55 -35.04 0.36 20.91
CA PRO A 55 -34.51 0.75 19.60
C PRO A 55 -33.10 1.35 19.77
N GLN A 56 -32.13 1.16 18.89
CA GLN A 56 -32.17 1.37 17.46
C GLN A 56 -31.09 0.42 16.90
N ARG A 57 -31.44 -0.44 15.95
CA ARG A 57 -30.45 -0.74 14.91
C ARG A 57 -30.14 0.65 14.37
N HIS A 58 -28.97 1.19 14.68
CA HIS A 58 -28.47 2.31 13.92
C HIS A 58 -28.50 1.82 12.49
N LEU A 59 -29.48 2.33 11.75
CA LEU A 59 -29.59 2.07 10.34
C LEU A 59 -28.24 2.47 9.78
N ARG A 60 -27.54 1.50 9.19
CA ARG A 60 -26.65 1.69 8.05
C ARG A 60 -26.15 3.14 7.92
N GLU A 61 -25.34 3.61 8.86
CA GLU A 61 -24.57 4.83 8.64
C GLU A 61 -23.37 4.43 7.79
N HIS A 62 -23.67 4.12 6.53
CA HIS A 62 -22.74 4.30 5.43
C HIS A 62 -22.79 5.77 4.95
N ASP A 63 -23.39 6.66 5.73
CA ASP A 63 -23.30 8.09 5.52
C ASP A 63 -22.18 8.62 6.42
N CYS A 64 -20.97 8.09 6.21
CA CYS A 64 -19.80 8.83 6.62
C CYS A 64 -19.91 10.16 5.88
N MET A 65 -20.06 11.25 6.61
CA MET A 65 -20.00 12.61 6.08
C MET A 65 -18.53 12.85 5.72
N VAL A 66 -18.07 12.15 4.69
CA VAL A 66 -16.71 12.22 4.19
C VAL A 66 -16.58 13.63 3.64
N ASN A 67 -15.67 14.41 4.22
CA ASN A 67 -15.37 15.72 3.68
C ASN A 67 -14.97 15.56 2.20
N PRO A 68 -15.33 16.49 1.31
CA PRO A 68 -15.03 16.35 -0.12
C PRO A 68 -13.53 16.10 -0.37
N GLU A 69 -12.66 16.67 0.45
CA GLU A 69 -11.22 16.41 0.44
C GLU A 69 -10.85 14.95 0.81
N GLU A 70 -11.47 14.38 1.84
CA GLU A 70 -11.23 13.00 2.28
C GLU A 70 -11.76 12.00 1.25
N ALA A 71 -12.89 12.32 0.63
CA ALA A 71 -13.51 11.50 -0.41
C ALA A 71 -12.60 11.46 -1.65
N ALA A 72 -12.10 12.62 -2.07
CA ALA A 72 -11.16 12.73 -3.17
C ALA A 72 -9.85 11.96 -2.86
N PHE A 73 -9.31 12.08 -1.64
CA PHE A 73 -8.12 11.33 -1.22
C PHE A 73 -8.34 9.82 -1.29
N LEU A 74 -9.47 9.32 -0.78
CA LEU A 74 -9.84 7.90 -0.84
C LEU A 74 -9.97 7.41 -2.30
N VAL A 75 -10.55 8.22 -3.17
CA VAL A 75 -10.67 7.89 -4.60
C VAL A 75 -9.30 7.82 -5.27
N PHE A 76 -8.42 8.81 -5.07
CA PHE A 76 -7.06 8.77 -5.62
C PHE A 76 -6.23 7.62 -5.05
N ALA A 77 -6.34 7.34 -3.75
CA ALA A 77 -5.68 6.20 -3.12
C ALA A 77 -6.17 4.86 -3.70
N ALA A 78 -7.48 4.69 -3.89
CA ALA A 78 -8.05 3.50 -4.51
C ALA A 78 -7.59 3.33 -5.96
N ILE A 79 -7.53 4.42 -6.74
CA ILE A 79 -7.01 4.40 -8.12
C ILE A 79 -5.52 4.05 -8.13
N ALA A 80 -4.72 4.59 -7.21
CA ALA A 80 -3.29 4.28 -7.11
C ALA A 80 -3.05 2.79 -6.79
N ILE A 81 -3.80 2.24 -5.84
CA ILE A 81 -3.71 0.81 -5.48
C ILE A 81 -4.21 -0.06 -6.64
N GLY A 82 -5.36 0.28 -7.22
CA GLY A 82 -5.94 -0.43 -8.35
C GLY A 82 -5.03 -0.43 -9.58
N GLY A 83 -4.38 0.70 -9.86
CA GLY A 83 -3.41 0.82 -10.94
C GLY A 83 -2.10 0.06 -10.66
N ALA A 84 -1.66 -0.02 -9.40
CA ALA A 84 -0.45 -0.78 -9.04
C ALA A 84 -0.71 -2.29 -9.20
N ILE A 85 -1.87 -2.76 -8.74
CA ILE A 85 -2.34 -4.12 -8.95
C ILE A 85 -2.47 -4.38 -10.47
N GLY A 86 -3.14 -3.50 -11.20
CA GLY A 86 -3.30 -3.61 -12.65
C GLY A 86 -1.97 -3.66 -13.41
N CYS A 87 -0.95 -2.94 -12.94
CA CYS A 87 0.39 -2.95 -13.53
C CYS A 87 1.03 -4.34 -13.43
N VAL A 88 0.88 -5.03 -12.30
CA VAL A 88 1.46 -6.36 -12.05
C VAL A 88 0.67 -7.48 -12.73
N TYR A 89 -0.67 -7.38 -12.76
CA TYR A 89 -1.53 -8.43 -13.33
C TYR A 89 -1.76 -8.32 -14.84
N ALA A 90 -1.32 -7.24 -15.49
CA ALA A 90 -1.53 -7.04 -16.92
C ALA A 90 -0.74 -8.03 -17.79
N ARG A 91 -1.46 -8.83 -18.60
CA ARG A 91 -0.84 -9.79 -19.55
C ARG A 91 -0.20 -9.12 -20.76
N ARG A 92 -0.67 -7.92 -21.13
CA ARG A 92 -0.12 -7.14 -22.24
C ARG A 92 0.70 -6.00 -21.66
N VAL A 93 1.92 -5.87 -22.13
CA VAL A 93 2.87 -4.83 -21.70
C VAL A 93 2.28 -3.43 -21.89
N ALA A 94 1.58 -3.18 -23.00
CA ALA A 94 0.88 -1.90 -23.20
C ALA A 94 -0.13 -1.59 -22.08
N HIS A 95 -0.86 -2.58 -21.59
CA HIS A 95 -1.84 -2.39 -20.51
C HIS A 95 -1.15 -2.21 -19.15
N SER A 96 -0.06 -2.93 -18.89
CA SER A 96 0.76 -2.76 -17.68
C SER A 96 1.29 -1.33 -17.58
N LEU A 97 1.85 -0.83 -18.68
CA LEU A 97 2.41 0.51 -18.79
C LEU A 97 1.33 1.62 -18.67
N LEU A 98 0.15 1.44 -19.27
CA LEU A 98 -1.00 2.35 -19.07
C LEU A 98 -1.46 2.39 -17.60
N SER A 99 -1.50 1.24 -16.94
CA SER A 99 -1.86 1.12 -15.52
C SER A 99 -0.85 1.83 -14.63
N LEU A 100 0.44 1.72 -14.95
CA LEU A 100 1.51 2.44 -14.26
C LEU A 100 1.38 3.96 -14.46
N MET A 101 1.09 4.43 -15.67
CA MET A 101 0.87 5.85 -15.94
C MET A 101 -0.31 6.41 -15.10
N MET A 102 -1.40 5.64 -14.98
CA MET A 102 -2.53 5.98 -14.10
C MET A 102 -2.12 6.09 -12.63
N THR A 103 -1.25 5.21 -12.12
CA THR A 103 -0.79 5.31 -10.72
C THR A 103 0.02 6.58 -10.46
N PHE A 104 0.90 6.99 -11.38
CA PHE A 104 1.66 8.23 -11.22
C PHE A 104 0.75 9.47 -11.28
N LEU A 105 -0.29 9.42 -12.10
CA LEU A 105 -1.34 10.45 -12.14
C LEU A 105 -2.11 10.52 -10.81
N ALA A 106 -2.48 9.38 -10.23
CA ALA A 106 -3.16 9.35 -8.95
C ALA A 106 -2.29 9.93 -7.82
N VAL A 107 -0.99 9.63 -7.81
CA VAL A 107 -0.02 10.23 -6.87
C VAL A 107 0.08 11.74 -7.06
N ALA A 108 0.10 12.23 -8.31
CA ALA A 108 0.08 13.66 -8.59
C ALA A 108 -1.21 14.33 -8.05
N GLY A 109 -2.37 13.65 -8.18
CA GLY A 109 -3.63 14.08 -7.58
C GLY A 109 -3.54 14.19 -6.05
N VAL A 110 -2.92 13.20 -5.39
CA VAL A 110 -2.69 13.24 -3.93
C VAL A 110 -1.83 14.44 -3.53
N PHE A 111 -0.80 14.79 -4.31
CA PHE A 111 0.00 15.99 -4.02
C PHE A 111 -0.76 17.30 -4.21
N ILE A 112 -1.70 17.37 -5.15
CA ILE A 112 -2.61 18.53 -5.28
C ILE A 112 -3.50 18.65 -4.04
N LEU A 113 -4.06 17.54 -3.56
CA LEU A 113 -4.88 17.52 -2.34
C LEU A 113 -4.09 17.91 -1.08
N ALA A 114 -2.78 17.61 -1.06
CA ALA A 114 -1.89 17.97 0.04
C ALA A 114 -1.39 19.43 -0.03
N GLU A 115 -1.96 20.27 -0.90
CA GLU A 115 -1.55 21.66 -1.17
C GLU A 115 -0.05 21.79 -1.54
N ALA A 116 0.55 20.71 -2.05
CA ALA A 116 1.96 20.63 -2.38
C ALA A 116 2.19 20.92 -3.87
N GLU A 117 1.85 22.13 -4.32
CA GLU A 117 1.81 22.52 -5.73
C GLU A 117 3.14 22.29 -6.48
N MET A 118 4.26 22.64 -5.85
CA MET A 118 5.59 22.45 -6.45
C MET A 118 5.91 20.96 -6.63
N LEU A 119 5.55 20.11 -5.65
CA LEU A 119 5.77 18.66 -5.75
C LEU A 119 4.84 18.04 -6.81
N ALA A 120 3.58 18.46 -6.87
CA ALA A 120 2.64 18.02 -7.90
C ALA A 120 3.14 18.38 -9.30
N ALA A 121 3.65 19.60 -9.50
CA ALA A 121 4.23 20.04 -10.76
C ALA A 121 5.45 19.19 -11.16
N VAL A 122 6.38 18.93 -10.23
CA VAL A 122 7.54 18.06 -10.49
C VAL A 122 7.11 16.62 -10.78
N GLN A 123 6.09 16.11 -10.08
CA GLN A 123 5.54 14.77 -10.31
C GLN A 123 5.02 14.62 -11.74
N ILE A 124 4.32 15.62 -12.27
CA ILE A 124 3.80 15.57 -13.63
C ILE A 124 4.92 15.82 -14.65
N LEU A 125 5.73 16.85 -14.46
CA LEU A 125 6.72 17.26 -15.47
C LEU A 125 7.91 16.29 -15.56
N VAL A 126 8.47 15.89 -14.42
CA VAL A 126 9.70 15.09 -14.36
C VAL A 126 9.38 13.61 -14.35
N TYR A 127 8.52 13.16 -13.43
CA TYR A 127 8.24 11.73 -13.30
C TYR A 127 7.33 11.23 -14.41
N LEU A 128 6.15 11.83 -14.60
CA LEU A 128 5.22 11.41 -15.65
C LEU A 128 5.73 11.81 -17.04
N GLY A 129 6.25 13.03 -17.22
CA GLY A 129 6.64 13.56 -18.52
C GLY A 129 7.96 12.99 -19.05
N SER A 130 9.04 13.10 -18.27
CA SER A 130 10.37 12.71 -18.73
C SER A 130 10.65 11.23 -18.48
N VAL A 131 10.71 10.82 -17.21
CA VAL A 131 11.22 9.49 -16.84
C VAL A 131 10.26 8.39 -17.27
N MET A 132 8.97 8.53 -16.94
CA MET A 132 7.96 7.51 -17.22
C MET A 132 7.78 7.28 -18.72
N LEU A 133 7.54 8.34 -19.51
CA LEU A 133 7.33 8.17 -20.96
C LEU A 133 8.57 7.58 -21.65
N VAL A 134 9.79 7.97 -21.25
CA VAL A 134 11.03 7.36 -21.79
C VAL A 134 11.08 5.86 -21.50
N VAL A 135 10.77 5.44 -20.28
CA VAL A 135 10.71 4.01 -19.92
C VAL A 135 9.59 3.30 -20.70
N GLN A 136 8.42 3.93 -20.84
CA GLN A 136 7.28 3.41 -21.58
C GLN A 136 7.63 3.12 -23.05
N PHE A 137 8.30 4.08 -23.69
CA PHE A 137 8.80 3.93 -25.06
C PHE A 137 9.90 2.87 -25.14
N GLY A 138 10.84 2.87 -24.20
CA GLY A 138 11.93 1.87 -24.15
C GLY A 138 11.42 0.44 -24.02
N VAL A 139 10.47 0.20 -23.11
CA VAL A 139 9.86 -1.12 -22.90
C VAL A 139 9.04 -1.56 -24.13
N MET A 140 8.34 -0.63 -24.79
CA MET A 140 7.60 -0.94 -26.02
C MET A 140 8.53 -1.32 -27.18
N LEU A 141 9.68 -0.65 -27.31
CA LEU A 141 10.66 -0.92 -28.36
C LEU A 141 11.38 -2.25 -28.13
N THR A 142 11.86 -2.52 -26.91
CA THR A 142 12.60 -3.76 -26.60
C THR A 142 11.73 -5.02 -26.74
N ARG A 143 10.44 -4.95 -26.37
CA ARG A 143 9.54 -6.12 -26.47
C ARG A 143 9.36 -6.61 -27.90
N ARG A 144 9.38 -5.72 -28.89
CA ARG A 144 9.21 -6.11 -30.30
C ARG A 144 10.41 -6.93 -30.81
N GLN A 145 11.62 -6.58 -30.37
CA GLN A 145 12.87 -7.22 -30.83
C GLN A 145 13.02 -8.66 -30.33
N ILE A 146 12.56 -8.96 -29.11
CA ILE A 146 12.72 -10.30 -28.53
C ILE A 146 11.80 -11.33 -29.20
N GLN A 147 10.64 -10.92 -29.71
CA GLN A 147 9.67 -11.83 -30.34
C GLN A 147 10.11 -12.33 -31.73
N GLU A 148 11.12 -11.72 -32.34
CA GLU A 148 11.54 -11.93 -33.73
C GLU A 148 12.74 -12.89 -33.85
N GLY A 149 13.42 -13.20 -32.73
CA GLY A 149 14.63 -14.05 -32.70
C GLY A 149 14.39 -15.55 -32.52
N ASP A 150 13.14 -15.99 -32.41
CA ASP A 150 12.77 -17.38 -32.09
C ASP A 150 12.24 -18.16 -33.32
N ILE A 151 12.56 -17.73 -34.54
CA ILE A 151 12.17 -18.39 -35.79
C ILE A 151 13.42 -18.69 -36.65
N GLU A 152 14.32 -19.55 -36.15
CA GLU A 152 15.25 -20.34 -36.97
C GLU A 152 15.38 -21.76 -36.41
#